data_AF-A0A3R9TLB8-F1
#
_entry.id   AF-A0A3R9TLB8-F1
#
_cell.length_a   1.000
_cell.length_b   1.000
_cell.length_c   1.000
_cell.angle_alpha   90.00
_cell.angle_beta   90.00
_cell.angle_gamma   90.00
#
_symmetry.space_group_name_H-M   'P 1'
#
loop_
_entity.id
_entity.type
_entity.pdbx_description
1 polymer ?
#
loop_
_entity_poly.entity_id
_entity_poly.type
_entity_poly.pdbx_seq_one_letter_code
_entity_poly.pdbx_strand_id
1 'polypeptide(L)'
;ENLQELSKLDDLHTLTKQIKARNGSAEELRQMRTALVGAEATQRLETLDIQRNAWQQRVTGYLNQRDEVLHSNMSDSAKKQAIQQLRQQQFSSSQEQLRLRTFETVHDQGGELPFNY
;
A
#
# COMPACT_ATOMS: atom_id res chain seq x y z
N GLU A 1 4.54 -22.91 20.66
CA GLU A 1 3.64 -22.58 19.52
C GLU A 1 3.90 -21.16 18.99
N ASN A 2 3.89 -20.10 19.80
CA ASN A 2 4.18 -18.72 19.37
C ASN A 2 5.47 -18.51 18.54
N LEU A 3 6.59 -19.14 18.92
CA LEU A 3 7.87 -19.00 18.22
C LEU A 3 7.86 -19.59 16.79
N GLN A 4 7.09 -20.65 16.56
CA GLN A 4 7.01 -21.28 15.23
C GLN A 4 6.15 -20.46 14.27
N GLU A 5 5.09 -19.82 14.77
CA GLU A 5 4.25 -18.92 13.97
C GLU A 5 5.00 -17.63 13.60
N LEU A 6 5.76 -17.06 14.54
CA LEU A 6 6.64 -15.92 14.29
C LEU A 6 7.69 -16.24 13.21
N SER A 7 8.34 -17.41 13.28
CA SER A 7 9.28 -17.86 12.25
C SER A 7 8.62 -17.97 10.87
N LYS A 8 7.43 -18.58 10.80
CA LYS A 8 6.69 -18.71 9.52
C LYS A 8 6.30 -17.37 8.92
N LEU A 9 5.97 -16.37 9.75
CA LEU A 9 5.66 -15.03 9.27
C LEU A 9 6.90 -14.33 8.70
N ASP A 10 8.05 -14.47 9.35
CA ASP A 10 9.33 -13.95 8.86
C ASP A 10 9.74 -14.63 7.54
N ASP A 11 9.66 -15.96 7.49
CA ASP A 11 9.92 -16.75 6.28
C ASP A 11 9.00 -16.32 5.13
N LEU A 12 7.71 -16.16 5.40
CA LEU A 12 6.71 -15.73 4.42
C LEU A 12 7.04 -14.34 3.84
N HIS A 13 7.42 -13.40 4.71
CA HIS A 13 7.74 -12.04 4.31
C HIS A 13 9.03 -11.98 3.49
N THR A 14 10.07 -12.70 3.93
CA THR A 14 11.35 -12.81 3.25
C THR A 14 11.20 -13.44 1.88
N LEU A 15 10.47 -14.57 1.77
CA LEU A 15 10.21 -15.24 0.49
C LEU A 15 9.42 -14.35 -0.46
N THR A 16 8.39 -13.66 0.03
CA THR A 16 7.60 -12.74 -0.79
C THR A 16 8.47 -11.61 -1.36
N LYS A 17 9.36 -11.03 -0.55
CA LYS A 17 10.29 -9.99 -1.01
C LYS A 17 11.25 -10.50 -2.09
N GLN A 18 11.83 -11.68 -1.90
CA GLN A 18 12.77 -12.27 -2.85
C GLN A 18 12.10 -12.55 -4.20
N ILE A 19 10.90 -13.14 -4.19
CA ILE A 19 10.14 -13.45 -5.42
C ILE A 19 9.79 -12.16 -6.17
N LYS A 20 9.32 -11.13 -5.45
CA LYS A 20 9.04 -9.82 -6.07
C LYS A 20 10.30 -9.18 -6.64
N ALA A 21 11.43 -9.21 -5.91
CA ALA A 21 12.68 -8.61 -6.35
C ALA A 21 13.24 -9.25 -7.63
N ARG A 22 13.01 -10.56 -7.84
CA ARG A 22 13.40 -11.27 -9.06
C ARG A 22 12.35 -11.26 -10.17
N ASN A 23 11.25 -10.50 -10.03
CA ASN A 23 10.09 -10.54 -10.93
C ASN A 23 9.50 -11.96 -11.11
N GLY A 24 9.50 -12.76 -10.04
CA GLY A 24 8.93 -14.09 -10.04
C GLY A 24 7.41 -14.08 -10.25
N SER A 25 6.88 -15.19 -10.74
CA SER A 25 5.47 -15.28 -11.12
C SER A 25 4.54 -15.36 -9.90
N ALA A 26 3.27 -14.98 -10.09
CA ALA A 26 2.24 -15.14 -9.07
C ALA A 26 2.03 -16.62 -8.69
N GLU A 27 2.21 -17.54 -9.64
CA GLU A 27 2.07 -18.97 -9.41
C GLU A 27 3.18 -19.53 -8.51
N GLU A 28 4.43 -19.09 -8.72
CA GLU A 28 5.56 -19.44 -7.86
C GLU A 28 5.34 -18.96 -6.42
N LEU A 29 4.89 -17.70 -6.26
CA LEU A 29 4.54 -17.14 -4.95
C LEU A 29 3.44 -17.95 -4.26
N ARG A 30 2.38 -18.32 -4.99
CA ARG A 30 1.27 -19.12 -4.48
C ARG A 30 1.72 -20.50 -4.01
N GLN A 31 2.54 -21.19 -4.81
CA GLN A 31 3.06 -22.53 -4.47
C GLN A 31 3.86 -22.48 -3.17
N MET A 32 4.77 -21.52 -3.04
CA MET A 32 5.61 -21.36 -1.84
C MET A 32 4.78 -21.01 -0.60
N ARG A 33 3.79 -20.12 -0.73
CA ARG A 33 2.86 -19.81 0.37
C ARG A 33 2.05 -21.03 0.80
N THR A 34 1.55 -21.81 -0.17
CA THR A 34 0.77 -23.01 0.12
C THR A 34 1.60 -24.03 0.90
N ALA A 35 2.87 -24.19 0.56
CA ALA A 35 3.79 -25.07 1.29
C ALA A 35 4.06 -24.61 2.73
N LEU A 36 4.09 -23.30 2.98
CA LEU A 36 4.45 -22.73 4.29
C LEU A 36 3.25 -22.59 5.24
N VAL A 37 2.11 -22.12 4.75
CA VAL A 37 0.93 -21.75 5.54
C VAL A 37 -0.36 -22.50 5.16
N GLY A 38 -0.31 -23.33 4.12
CA GLY A 38 -1.48 -24.06 3.61
C GLY A 38 -2.33 -23.23 2.64
N ALA A 39 -3.25 -23.90 1.96
CA ALA A 39 -4.05 -23.32 0.88
C ALA A 39 -5.00 -22.21 1.37
N GLU A 40 -5.64 -22.40 2.52
CA GLU A 40 -6.61 -21.43 3.05
C GLU A 40 -5.93 -20.09 3.44
N ALA A 41 -4.80 -20.16 4.15
CA ALA A 41 -4.03 -18.97 4.51
C ALA A 41 -3.44 -18.30 3.26
N THR A 42 -3.03 -19.07 2.26
CA THR A 42 -2.56 -18.53 0.97
C THR A 42 -3.64 -17.71 0.28
N GLN A 43 -4.88 -18.21 0.21
CA GLN A 43 -5.98 -17.47 -0.39
C GLN A 43 -6.25 -16.13 0.31
N ARG A 44 -6.17 -16.10 1.66
CA ARG A 44 -6.30 -14.87 2.44
C ARG A 44 -5.17 -13.89 2.14
N LEU A 45 -3.93 -14.38 2.01
CA LEU A 45 -2.77 -13.56 1.65
C LEU A 45 -2.87 -12.98 0.23
N GLU A 46 -3.36 -13.77 -0.74
CA GLU A 46 -3.60 -13.29 -2.11
C GLU A 46 -4.68 -12.21 -2.14
N THR A 47 -5.73 -12.36 -1.34
CA THR A 47 -6.76 -11.33 -1.17
C THR A 47 -6.17 -10.04 -0.59
N LEU A 48 -5.31 -10.14 0.42
CA LEU A 48 -4.59 -9.00 0.99
C LEU A 48 -3.65 -8.34 -0.04
N ASP A 49 -2.99 -9.12 -0.90
CA ASP A 49 -2.16 -8.57 -1.98
C ASP A 49 -2.98 -7.74 -2.97
N ILE A 50 -4.15 -8.24 -3.37
CA ILE A 50 -5.07 -7.49 -4.26
C ILE A 50 -5.49 -6.17 -3.59
N GLN A 51 -5.89 -6.22 -2.31
CA GLN A 51 -6.27 -5.02 -1.56
C GLN A 51 -5.12 -4.03 -1.42
N ARG A 52 -3.89 -4.52 -1.15
CA ARG A 52 -2.69 -3.68 -1.08
C ARG A 52 -2.38 -3.00 -2.41
N ASN A 53 -2.46 -3.74 -3.51
CA ASN A 53 -2.23 -3.19 -4.85
C ASN A 53 -3.27 -2.12 -5.21
N ALA A 54 -4.56 -2.38 -4.93
CA ALA A 54 -5.63 -1.42 -5.16
C ALA A 54 -5.44 -0.15 -4.31
N TRP A 55 -5.06 -0.31 -3.03
CA TRP A 55 -4.71 0.82 -2.17
C TRP A 55 -3.53 1.62 -2.73
N GLN A 56 -2.45 0.95 -3.14
CA GLN A 56 -1.27 1.59 -3.72
C GLN A 56 -1.64 2.42 -4.95
N GLN A 57 -2.40 1.86 -5.89
CA GLN A 57 -2.85 2.57 -7.08
C GLN A 57 -3.69 3.81 -6.73
N ARG A 58 -4.65 3.68 -5.80
CA ARG A 58 -5.47 4.81 -5.34
C ARG A 58 -4.62 5.91 -4.70
N VAL A 59 -3.68 5.56 -3.81
CA VAL A 59 -2.81 6.53 -3.14
C VAL A 59 -1.86 7.21 -4.11
N THR A 60 -1.20 6.47 -4.99
CA THR A 60 -0.30 7.08 -5.99
C THR A 60 -1.07 8.01 -6.93
N GLY A 61 -2.26 7.60 -7.39
CA GLY A 61 -3.12 8.46 -8.20
C GLY A 61 -3.56 9.74 -7.48
N TYR A 62 -3.92 9.62 -6.20
CA TYR A 62 -4.24 10.75 -5.33
C TYR A 62 -3.06 11.71 -5.18
N LEU A 63 -1.86 11.20 -4.87
CA LEU A 63 -0.67 12.02 -4.66
C LEU A 63 -0.28 12.79 -5.92
N ASN A 64 -0.37 12.15 -7.09
CA ASN A 64 -0.13 12.81 -8.37
C ASN A 64 -1.12 13.98 -8.61
N GLN A 65 -2.42 13.75 -8.38
CA GLN A 65 -3.44 14.81 -8.53
C GLN A 65 -3.25 15.93 -7.49
N ARG A 66 -2.83 15.57 -6.28
CA ARG A 66 -2.49 16.53 -5.23
C ARG A 66 -1.31 17.41 -5.65
N ASP A 67 -0.29 16.83 -6.26
CA ASP A 67 0.85 17.58 -6.77
C ASP A 67 0.45 18.56 -7.88
N GLU A 68 -0.45 18.18 -8.79
CA GLU A 68 -0.99 19.10 -9.80
C GLU A 68 -1.65 20.32 -9.16
N VAL A 69 -2.44 20.11 -8.09
CA VAL A 69 -3.06 21.20 -7.32
C VAL A 69 -1.99 22.07 -6.65
N LEU A 70 -0.96 21.47 -6.06
CA LEU A 70 0.12 22.20 -5.39
C LEU A 70 0.95 23.05 -6.36
N HIS A 71 1.19 22.57 -7.57
CA HIS A 71 1.93 23.29 -8.62
C HIS A 71 1.08 24.28 -9.43
N SER A 72 -0.24 24.32 -9.20
CA SER A 72 -1.13 25.27 -9.87
C SER A 72 -0.88 26.73 -9.45
N ASN A 73 -1.40 27.68 -10.25
CA ASN A 73 -1.36 29.11 -9.93
C ASN A 73 -2.49 29.56 -8.96
N MET A 74 -3.12 28.61 -8.27
CA MET A 74 -4.16 28.89 -7.27
C MET A 74 -3.57 29.56 -6.02
N SER A 75 -4.38 30.32 -5.29
CA SER A 75 -3.98 30.81 -3.96
C SER A 75 -3.83 29.66 -2.97
N ASP A 76 -3.03 29.84 -1.92
CA ASP A 76 -2.80 28.79 -0.91
C ASP A 76 -4.09 28.30 -0.24
N SER A 77 -5.05 29.19 -0.02
CA SER A 77 -6.36 28.85 0.53
C SER A 77 -7.13 27.94 -0.44
N ALA A 78 -7.15 28.28 -1.73
CA ALA A 78 -7.83 27.51 -2.75
C ALA A 78 -7.16 26.13 -2.95
N LYS A 79 -5.83 26.05 -2.91
CA LYS A 79 -5.09 24.78 -2.94
C LYS A 79 -5.48 23.88 -1.78
N LYS A 80 -5.50 24.41 -0.55
CA LYS A 80 -5.91 23.64 0.64
C LYS A 80 -7.33 23.09 0.52
N GLN A 81 -8.26 23.89 0.03
CA GLN A 81 -9.65 23.46 -0.19
C GLN A 81 -9.75 22.36 -1.26
N ALA A 82 -9.07 22.52 -2.39
CA ALA A 82 -9.05 21.52 -3.46
C ALA A 82 -8.46 20.18 -3.00
N ILE A 83 -7.34 20.19 -2.26
CA ILE A 83 -6.73 18.98 -1.70
C ILE A 83 -7.66 18.32 -0.68
N GLN A 84 -8.36 19.10 0.14
CA GLN A 84 -9.34 18.58 1.09
C GLN A 84 -10.51 17.89 0.38
N GLN A 85 -11.05 18.51 -0.68
CA GLN A 85 -12.11 17.92 -1.49
C GLN A 85 -11.63 16.63 -2.16
N LEU A 86 -10.43 16.65 -2.75
CA LEU A 86 -9.82 15.48 -3.37
C LEU A 86 -9.71 14.31 -2.39
N ARG A 87 -9.27 14.58 -1.15
CA ARG A 87 -9.20 13.57 -0.09
C ARG A 87 -10.57 12.99 0.23
N GLN A 88 -11.58 13.84 0.42
CA GLN A 88 -12.94 13.42 0.77
C GLN A 88 -13.63 12.62 -0.35
N GLN A 89 -13.37 12.98 -1.61
CA GLN A 89 -13.92 12.29 -2.78
C GLN A 89 -13.32 10.91 -2.98
N GLN A 90 -12.00 10.77 -2.79
CA GLN A 90 -11.30 9.52 -3.07
C GLN A 90 -11.18 8.59 -1.86
N PHE A 91 -11.28 9.11 -0.63
CA PHE A 91 -11.13 8.35 0.61
C PHE A 91 -12.22 8.76 1.60
N SER A 92 -13.34 8.05 1.59
CA SER A 92 -14.52 8.39 2.41
C SER A 92 -14.40 7.96 3.86
N SER A 93 -13.56 6.96 4.17
CA SER A 93 -13.39 6.46 5.53
C SER A 93 -12.37 7.28 6.32
N SER A 94 -12.70 7.62 7.57
CA SER A 94 -11.77 8.28 8.50
C SER A 94 -10.47 7.49 8.69
N GLN A 95 -10.51 6.17 8.62
CA GLN A 95 -9.31 5.32 8.73
C GLN A 95 -8.43 5.44 7.48
N GLU A 96 -9.04 5.45 6.29
CA GLU A 96 -8.30 5.67 5.04
C GLU A 96 -7.64 7.06 5.04
N GLN A 97 -8.38 8.09 5.47
CA GLN A 97 -7.85 9.45 5.57
C GLN A 97 -6.70 9.57 6.57
N LEU A 98 -6.80 8.91 7.73
CA LEU A 98 -5.71 8.88 8.71
C LEU A 98 -4.45 8.24 8.12
N ARG A 99 -4.61 7.09 7.46
CA ARG A 99 -3.50 6.41 6.78
C ARG A 99 -2.89 7.30 5.69
N LEU A 100 -3.73 7.99 4.91
CA LEU A 100 -3.30 8.87 3.83
C LEU A 100 -2.40 10.01 4.30
N ARG A 101 -2.61 10.54 5.51
CA ARG A 101 -1.77 11.63 6.08
C ARG A 101 -0.30 11.25 6.18
N THR A 102 0.00 9.99 6.50
CA THR A 102 1.38 9.48 6.49
C THR A 102 1.95 9.48 5.08
N PHE A 103 1.17 9.01 4.09
CA PHE A 103 1.60 9.02 2.68
C PHE A 103 1.82 10.45 2.16
N GLU A 104 0.94 11.39 2.48
CA GLU A 104 1.11 12.82 2.15
C GLU A 104 2.42 13.36 2.73
N THR A 105 2.68 13.12 4.02
CA THR A 105 3.87 13.63 4.71
C THR A 105 5.16 13.07 4.13
N VAL A 106 5.20 11.77 3.86
CA VAL A 106 6.38 11.10 3.28
C VAL A 106 6.61 11.56 1.85
N HIS A 107 5.55 11.68 1.06
CA HIS A 107 5.60 12.19 -0.33
C HIS A 107 6.14 13.61 -0.39
N ASP A 108 5.65 14.50 0.48
CA ASP A 108 6.10 15.89 0.58
C ASP A 108 7.59 16.01 0.96
N GLN A 109 8.11 15.02 1.69
CA GLN A 109 9.52 14.93 2.07
C GLN A 109 10.40 14.28 0.98
N GLY A 110 9.80 13.82 -0.13
CA GLY A 110 10.49 13.07 -1.18
C GLY A 110 10.94 11.67 -0.73
N GLY A 111 10.32 11.12 0.32
CA GLY A 111 10.65 9.81 0.86
C GLY A 111 9.97 8.65 0.13
N GLU A 112 10.43 7.42 0.39
CA GLU A 112 9.80 6.21 -0.13
C GLU A 112 8.46 5.94 0.55
N LEU A 113 7.39 5.82 -0.24
CA LEU A 113 6.03 5.61 0.28
C LEU A 113 5.93 4.27 1.03
N PRO A 114 5.36 4.25 2.25
CA PRO A 114 5.34 3.06 3.12
C PRO A 114 4.24 2.07 2.70
N PHE A 115 4.35 1.50 1.50
CA PHE A 115 3.48 0.41 1.04
C PHE A 115 3.88 -0.96 1.63
N ASN A 116 5.10 -1.08 2.16
CA ASN A 116 5.70 -2.32 2.66
C ASN A 116 5.33 -2.64 4.12
N TYR A 117 4.03 -2.69 4.42
CA TYR A 117 3.53 -3.30 5.66
C TYR A 117 3.10 -4.77 5.43
#